data_AF-A0A9D5KJR5-F1
#
_entry.id   AF-A0A9D5KJR5-F1
#
_cell.length_a   1.000
_cell.length_b   1.000
_cell.length_c   1.000
_cell.angle_alpha   90.00
_cell.angle_beta   90.00
_cell.angle_gamma   90.00
#
_symmetry.space_group_name_H-M   'P 1'
#
loop_
_entity.id
_entity.type
_entity.pdbx_description
1 polymer ?
#
loop_
_entity_poly.entity_id
_entity_poly.type
_entity_poly.pdbx_seq_one_letter_code
_entity_poly.pdbx_strand_id
1 'polypeptide(L)'
;MFIEPLLGTNLLVGFIVFIGAVLVIYPVALHLDQTWPFVLISGFFIGLSILVIRDIHSVNDGGLFMFFLSLGLAIGGMAIAGVILGYLFHTRNQWLYAQPSDRSKASQVFNHDAIHLRDIFNAGIKIEEKGMRIYELCAQTTNDMNLKRLCRYLAAEEMNHRDAIMKVLRRWLPRKQTNQVDMYVHMATDTFNIFKEPLPESSTDQKIITYALQHENAMADFYRELADLFPDEWKRMNINWIIAEERSHIEKLNELKRNFSDPHYAHTL
;
A
#
# COMPACT_ATOMS: atom_id res chain seq x y z
N MET A 1 -12.52 32.92 54.53
CA MET A 1 -11.89 33.30 53.26
C MET A 1 -11.81 32.03 52.42
N PHE A 2 -12.82 31.79 51.60
CA PHE A 2 -12.92 30.60 50.75
C PHE A 2 -12.16 30.89 49.46
N ILE A 3 -11.09 30.14 49.19
CA ILE A 3 -10.39 30.19 47.91
C ILE A 3 -11.25 29.38 46.94
N GLU A 4 -11.97 30.05 46.04
CA GLU A 4 -12.75 29.36 45.00
C GLU A 4 -11.82 28.61 44.03
N PRO A 5 -12.23 27.43 43.52
CA PRO A 5 -11.47 26.65 42.55
C PRO A 5 -11.65 27.19 41.13
N LEU A 6 -11.33 28.46 40.90
CA LEU A 6 -11.40 29.13 39.58
C LEU A 6 -10.30 28.66 38.60
N LEU A 7 -9.29 27.94 39.09
CA LEU A 7 -8.16 27.48 38.28
C LEU A 7 -8.48 26.22 37.45
N GLY A 8 -9.35 25.34 37.94
CA GLY A 8 -9.64 24.06 37.30
C GLY A 8 -10.47 24.18 36.02
N THR A 9 -11.35 25.17 35.94
CA THR A 9 -12.29 25.34 34.82
C THR A 9 -11.62 25.86 33.56
N ASN A 10 -10.70 26.83 33.68
CA ASN A 10 -10.04 27.44 32.52
C ASN A 10 -9.09 26.48 31.79
N LEU A 11 -8.35 25.66 32.54
CA LEU A 11 -7.39 24.72 31.97
C LEU A 11 -8.11 23.54 31.30
N LEU A 12 -9.20 23.08 31.92
CA LEU A 12 -10.08 22.07 31.33
C LEU A 12 -10.75 22.58 30.04
N VAL A 13 -11.24 23.83 30.03
CA VAL A 13 -11.82 24.45 28.82
C VAL A 13 -10.77 24.57 27.71
N GLY A 14 -9.55 25.01 28.03
CA GLY A 14 -8.46 25.07 27.05
C GLY A 14 -8.11 23.71 26.45
N PHE A 15 -8.06 22.67 27.27
CA PHE A 15 -7.82 21.29 26.82
C PHE A 15 -8.95 20.77 25.92
N ILE A 16 -10.22 21.02 26.29
CA ILE A 16 -11.38 20.60 25.49
C ILE A 16 -11.40 21.32 24.14
N VAL A 17 -11.12 22.63 24.11
CA VAL A 17 -11.02 23.40 22.86
C VAL A 17 -9.89 22.88 21.97
N PHE A 18 -8.74 22.53 22.56
CA PHE A 18 -7.63 21.93 21.82
C PHE A 18 -8.02 20.57 21.22
N ILE A 19 -8.63 19.66 22.00
CA ILE A 19 -9.11 18.37 21.47
C ILE A 19 -10.13 18.60 20.35
N GLY A 20 -11.08 19.52 20.54
CA GLY A 20 -12.07 19.86 19.52
C GLY A 20 -11.42 20.37 18.22
N ALA A 21 -10.44 21.27 18.33
CA ALA A 21 -9.68 21.76 17.18
C ALA A 21 -8.89 20.65 16.49
N VAL A 22 -8.22 19.76 17.25
CA VAL A 22 -7.51 18.60 16.69
C VAL A 22 -8.49 17.70 15.94
N LEU A 23 -9.65 17.36 16.51
CA LEU A 23 -10.63 16.49 15.85
C LEU A 23 -11.23 17.09 14.58
N VAL A 24 -11.40 18.42 14.52
CA VAL A 24 -11.90 19.12 13.33
C VAL A 24 -10.82 19.27 12.25
N ILE A 25 -9.58 19.56 12.66
CA ILE A 25 -8.45 19.78 11.75
C ILE A 25 -7.89 18.44 11.24
N TYR A 26 -7.91 17.38 12.05
CA TYR A 26 -7.27 16.10 11.74
C TYR A 26 -7.73 15.47 10.41
N PRO A 27 -9.02 15.42 10.04
CA PRO A 27 -9.45 14.91 8.73
C PRO A 27 -8.93 15.75 7.56
N VAL A 28 -8.87 17.07 7.72
CA VAL A 28 -8.34 17.99 6.70
C VAL A 28 -6.82 17.87 6.61
N ALA A 29 -6.15 17.73 7.74
CA ALA A 29 -4.71 17.61 7.83
C ALA A 29 -4.20 16.24 7.35
N LEU A 30 -5.01 15.18 7.46
CA LEU A 30 -4.75 13.90 6.78
C LEU A 30 -4.64 14.02 5.25
N HIS A 31 -5.21 15.07 4.66
CA HIS A 31 -5.06 15.39 3.23
C HIS A 31 -3.86 16.29 2.93
N LEU A 32 -3.23 16.89 3.95
CA LEU A 32 -2.05 17.75 3.86
C LEU A 32 -0.76 16.94 4.15
N ASP A 33 -0.34 16.09 3.22
CA ASP A 33 0.94 15.35 3.13
C ASP A 33 1.80 15.24 4.42
N GLN A 34 3.13 15.48 4.38
CA GLN A 34 4.05 15.30 5.51
C GLN A 34 3.96 16.42 6.57
N THR A 35 3.13 17.44 6.37
CA THR A 35 3.15 18.66 7.19
C THR A 35 2.13 18.65 8.32
N TRP A 36 1.12 17.79 8.30
CA TRP A 36 0.08 17.77 9.34
C TRP A 36 0.59 17.57 10.78
N PRO A 37 1.64 16.76 11.06
CA PRO A 37 2.16 16.66 12.41
C PRO A 37 2.74 18.01 12.85
N PHE A 38 3.41 18.72 11.94
CA PHE A 38 3.94 20.05 12.21
C PHE A 38 2.83 21.08 12.45
N VAL A 39 1.69 20.99 11.74
CA VAL A 39 0.53 21.86 11.97
C VAL A 39 -0.10 21.62 13.33
N LEU A 40 -0.27 20.36 13.76
CA LEU A 40 -0.79 20.06 15.10
C LEU A 40 0.19 20.46 16.21
N ILE A 41 1.48 20.19 16.01
CA ILE A 41 2.55 20.58 16.93
C ILE A 41 2.60 22.11 17.06
N SER A 42 2.59 22.85 15.95
CA SER A 42 2.61 24.32 15.99
C SER A 42 1.32 24.92 16.57
N GLY A 43 0.15 24.37 16.27
CA GLY A 43 -1.12 24.77 16.90
C GLY A 43 -1.10 24.58 18.43
N PHE A 44 -0.54 23.46 18.91
CA PHE A 44 -0.35 23.21 20.33
C PHE A 44 0.63 24.22 20.97
N PHE A 45 1.79 24.46 20.36
CA PHE A 45 2.78 25.43 20.86
C PHE A 45 2.23 26.86 20.92
N ILE A 46 1.43 27.26 19.94
CA ILE A 46 0.76 28.57 19.93
C ILE A 46 -0.23 28.66 21.10
N GLY A 47 -1.07 27.63 21.29
CA GLY A 47 -2.02 27.59 22.40
C GLY A 47 -1.36 27.63 23.78
N LEU A 48 -0.25 26.90 23.93
CA LEU A 48 0.56 26.90 25.16
C LEU A 48 1.20 28.27 25.43
N SER A 49 1.74 28.91 24.39
CA SER A 49 2.36 30.23 24.50
C SER A 49 1.36 31.29 24.97
N ILE A 50 0.12 31.22 24.47
CA ILE A 50 -0.96 32.12 24.90
C ILE A 50 -1.28 31.94 26.39
N LEU A 51 -1.34 30.70 26.89
CA LEU A 51 -1.58 30.42 28.31
C LEU A 51 -0.44 30.95 29.20
N VAL A 52 0.82 30.72 28.80
CA VAL A 52 1.99 31.22 29.53
C VAL A 52 2.02 32.76 29.56
N ILE A 53 1.76 33.43 28.43
CA ILE A 53 1.72 34.90 28.36
C ILE A 53 0.61 35.46 29.25
N ARG A 54 -0.57 34.82 29.26
CA ARG A 54 -1.69 35.22 30.12
C ARG A 54 -1.31 35.13 31.60
N ASP A 55 -0.66 34.05 32.01
CA ASP A 55 -0.29 33.83 33.41
C ASP A 55 0.84 34.78 33.86
N ILE A 56 1.80 35.11 32.99
CA ILE A 56 2.87 36.09 33.27
C ILE A 56 2.29 37.45 33.67
N HIS A 57 1.20 37.89 33.04
CA HIS A 57 0.53 39.14 33.40
C HIS A 57 -0.15 39.12 34.78
N SER A 58 -0.35 37.94 35.40
CA SER A 58 -0.96 37.79 36.72
C SER A 58 0.04 37.66 37.88
N VAL A 59 1.36 37.63 37.60
CA VAL A 59 2.42 37.27 38.58
C VAL A 59 2.64 38.30 39.70
N ASN A 60 2.02 39.49 39.66
CA ASN A 60 2.25 40.53 40.67
C ASN A 60 1.86 40.13 42.12
N ASP A 61 1.03 39.11 42.32
CA ASP A 61 0.51 38.73 43.64
C ASP A 61 1.06 37.38 44.17
N GLY A 62 2.39 37.19 44.13
CA GLY A 62 3.03 36.00 44.75
C GLY A 62 2.88 34.69 43.98
N GLY A 63 2.49 34.76 42.70
CA GLY A 63 2.18 33.62 41.83
C GLY A 63 3.37 32.82 41.30
N LEU A 64 4.60 33.03 41.79
CA LEU A 64 5.82 32.40 41.26
C LEU A 64 5.75 30.86 41.30
N PHE A 65 5.24 30.30 42.39
CA PHE A 65 5.04 28.84 42.53
C PHE A 65 4.06 28.29 41.50
N MET A 66 2.94 29.00 41.27
CA MET A 66 1.91 28.58 40.32
C MET A 66 2.41 28.67 38.88
N PHE A 67 3.23 29.67 38.57
CA PHE A 67 3.93 29.78 37.28
C PHE A 67 4.87 28.60 37.03
N PHE A 68 5.71 28.23 38.00
CA PHE A 68 6.60 27.07 37.84
C PHE A 68 5.85 25.75 37.75
N LEU A 69 4.73 25.60 38.47
CA LEU A 69 3.87 24.42 38.40
C LEU A 69 3.19 24.31 37.02
N SER A 70 2.63 25.40 36.49
CA SER A 70 2.01 25.40 35.17
C SER A 70 3.03 25.15 34.05
N LEU A 71 4.21 25.76 34.16
CA LEU A 71 5.34 25.50 33.26
C LEU A 71 5.81 24.04 33.33
N GLY A 72 5.91 23.47 34.53
CA GLY A 72 6.27 22.07 34.73
C GLY A 72 5.27 21.10 34.10
N LEU A 73 3.97 21.34 34.30
CA LEU A 73 2.89 20.54 33.69
C LEU A 73 2.88 20.68 32.16
N ALA A 74 3.13 21.88 31.63
CA ALA A 74 3.25 22.14 30.21
C ALA A 74 4.41 21.36 29.58
N ILE A 75 5.60 21.42 30.20
CA ILE A 75 6.79 20.67 29.75
C ILE A 75 6.55 19.16 29.83
N GLY A 76 5.95 18.67 30.92
CA GLY A 76 5.60 17.27 31.07
C GLY A 76 4.62 16.79 29.99
N GLY A 77 3.58 17.58 29.71
CA GLY A 77 2.62 17.30 28.64
C GLY A 77 3.27 17.23 27.25
N MET A 78 4.20 18.16 26.95
CA MET A 78 4.96 18.16 25.71
C MET A 78 5.82 16.91 25.54
N ALA A 79 6.51 16.49 26.60
CA ALA A 79 7.34 15.29 26.57
C ALA A 79 6.48 14.04 26.27
N ILE A 80 5.33 13.90 26.93
CA ILE A 80 4.40 12.77 26.70
C ILE A 80 3.85 12.79 25.28
N ALA A 81 3.37 13.95 24.80
CA ALA A 81 2.87 14.08 23.43
C ALA A 81 3.96 13.77 22.39
N GLY A 82 5.19 14.22 22.60
CA GLY A 82 6.35 13.91 21.76
C GLY A 82 6.65 12.41 21.72
N VAL A 83 6.61 11.72 22.87
CA VAL A 83 6.78 10.26 22.94
C VAL A 83 5.65 9.53 22.21
N ILE A 84 4.40 9.94 22.39
CA ILE A 84 3.24 9.33 21.71
C ILE A 84 3.36 9.52 20.19
N LEU A 85 3.65 10.74 19.73
CA LEU A 85 3.84 11.04 18.30
C LEU A 85 5.05 10.29 17.73
N GLY A 86 6.16 10.23 18.46
CA GLY A 86 7.35 9.46 18.09
C GLY A 86 7.04 7.97 17.97
N TYR A 87 6.27 7.42 18.92
CA TYR A 87 5.82 6.03 18.87
C TYR A 87 4.87 5.78 17.70
N LEU A 88 3.88 6.63 17.46
CA LEU A 88 2.96 6.51 16.32
C LEU A 88 3.70 6.63 14.99
N PHE A 89 4.69 7.51 14.90
CA PHE A 89 5.52 7.66 13.70
C PHE A 89 6.45 6.46 13.50
N HIS A 90 7.11 6.01 14.56
CA HIS A 90 8.02 4.86 14.52
C HIS A 90 7.27 3.58 14.16
N THR A 91 6.15 3.32 14.84
CA THR A 91 5.27 2.19 14.50
C THR A 91 4.84 2.32 13.06
N ARG A 92 4.21 3.44 12.64
CA ARG A 92 3.77 3.69 11.24
C ARG A 92 4.86 3.42 10.21
N ASN A 93 6.12 3.79 10.48
CA ASN A 93 7.21 3.61 9.55
C ASN A 93 7.74 2.16 9.52
N GLN A 94 7.69 1.45 10.65
CA GLN A 94 8.05 0.02 10.70
C GLN A 94 7.13 -0.86 9.83
N TRP A 95 5.83 -0.51 9.68
CA TRP A 95 4.93 -1.27 8.78
C TRP A 95 5.31 -1.19 7.29
N LEU A 96 6.17 -0.25 6.88
CA LEU A 96 6.61 -0.14 5.49
C LEU A 96 7.79 -1.07 5.16
N TYR A 97 8.39 -1.66 6.21
CA TYR A 97 9.51 -2.58 6.14
C TYR A 97 9.07 -3.92 6.71
N ALA A 98 8.74 -4.85 5.82
CA ALA A 98 8.45 -6.20 6.25
C ALA A 98 9.67 -7.09 6.04
N GLN A 99 9.91 -7.96 7.02
CA GLN A 99 10.95 -8.97 6.94
C GLN A 99 10.34 -10.22 6.29
N PRO A 100 10.90 -10.72 5.18
CA PRO A 100 10.39 -11.91 4.52
C PRO A 100 10.42 -13.11 5.48
N SER A 101 9.43 -14.00 5.38
CA SER A 101 9.46 -15.24 6.15
C SER A 101 10.60 -16.14 5.67
N ASP A 102 11.42 -16.66 6.59
CA ASP A 102 12.65 -17.42 6.29
C ASP A 102 12.46 -18.65 5.37
N ARG A 103 11.22 -19.10 5.14
CA ARG A 103 10.90 -20.34 4.42
C ARG A 103 10.40 -20.15 2.98
N SER A 104 10.20 -18.93 2.51
CA SER A 104 9.66 -18.68 1.17
C SER A 104 10.74 -18.77 0.07
N LYS A 105 10.36 -19.07 -1.17
CA LYS A 105 11.32 -18.93 -2.30
C LYS A 105 11.82 -17.51 -2.44
N ALA A 106 10.94 -16.58 -2.09
CA ALA A 106 11.23 -15.16 -2.06
C ALA A 106 12.31 -14.76 -1.04
N SER A 107 12.37 -15.34 0.16
CA SER A 107 13.40 -14.99 1.15
C SER A 107 14.82 -15.32 0.67
N GLN A 108 14.96 -16.30 -0.23
CA GLN A 108 16.25 -16.61 -0.86
C GLN A 108 16.69 -15.54 -1.87
N VAL A 109 15.76 -14.73 -2.35
CA VAL A 109 16.01 -13.73 -3.40
C VAL A 109 16.07 -12.32 -2.83
N PHE A 110 15.21 -12.03 -1.86
CA PHE A 110 15.31 -10.81 -1.08
C PHE A 110 16.39 -11.01 0.00
N ASN A 111 17.65 -10.76 -0.36
CA ASN A 111 18.74 -10.59 0.60
C ASN A 111 18.26 -9.69 1.76
N HIS A 112 18.71 -9.92 2.99
CA HIS A 112 18.21 -9.32 4.27
C HIS A 112 18.11 -7.77 4.34
N ASP A 113 18.39 -7.05 3.26
CA ASP A 113 18.09 -5.64 3.12
C ASP A 113 16.58 -5.40 3.21
N ALA A 114 16.22 -4.32 3.92
CA ALA A 114 14.83 -4.01 4.19
C ALA A 114 14.07 -3.74 2.88
N ILE A 115 13.21 -4.68 2.48
CA ILE A 115 12.35 -4.56 1.31
C ILE A 115 11.30 -3.50 1.61
N HIS A 116 11.23 -2.47 0.78
CA HIS A 116 10.19 -1.48 0.90
C HIS A 116 8.95 -1.95 0.14
N LEU A 117 7.83 -2.07 0.84
CA LEU A 117 6.61 -2.63 0.28
C LEU A 117 6.13 -1.91 -1.00
N ARG A 118 6.24 -0.57 -1.04
CA ARG A 118 5.96 0.26 -2.23
C ARG A 118 6.70 -0.23 -3.48
N ASP A 119 7.94 -0.69 -3.35
CA ASP A 119 8.75 -1.08 -4.50
C ASP A 119 8.26 -2.43 -5.08
N ILE A 120 7.75 -3.34 -4.23
CA ILE A 120 7.05 -4.56 -4.66
C ILE A 120 5.75 -4.22 -5.38
N PHE A 121 4.95 -3.28 -4.84
CA PHE A 121 3.70 -2.88 -5.50
C PHE A 121 3.93 -2.22 -6.86
N ASN A 122 4.97 -1.39 -6.97
CA ASN A 122 5.38 -0.85 -8.27
C ASN A 122 5.85 -1.95 -9.24
N ALA A 123 6.50 -3.00 -8.73
CA ALA A 123 6.87 -4.15 -9.55
C ALA A 123 5.63 -4.91 -10.03
N GLY A 124 4.64 -5.15 -9.15
CA GLY A 124 3.33 -5.68 -9.51
C GLY A 124 2.68 -4.91 -10.65
N ILE A 125 2.58 -3.58 -10.55
CA ILE A 125 2.08 -2.72 -11.65
C ILE A 125 2.80 -3.00 -12.97
N LYS A 126 4.14 -3.06 -12.96
CA LYS A 126 4.92 -3.30 -14.19
C LYS A 126 4.72 -4.71 -14.74
N ILE A 127 4.48 -5.70 -13.88
CA ILE A 127 4.17 -7.06 -14.28
C ILE A 127 2.79 -7.10 -14.94
N GLU A 128 1.77 -6.50 -14.32
CA GLU A 128 0.42 -6.39 -14.88
C GLU A 128 0.42 -5.66 -16.25
N GLU A 129 1.15 -4.55 -16.36
CA GLU A 129 1.28 -3.82 -17.62
C GLU A 129 1.94 -4.66 -18.73
N LYS A 130 2.83 -5.59 -18.37
CA LYS A 130 3.42 -6.55 -19.32
C LYS A 130 2.43 -7.66 -19.68
N GLY A 131 1.69 -8.19 -18.71
CA GLY A 131 0.62 -9.19 -18.94
C GLY A 131 -0.44 -8.67 -19.91
N MET A 132 -0.91 -7.44 -19.69
CA MET A 132 -1.84 -6.74 -20.60
C MET A 132 -1.32 -6.72 -22.05
N ARG A 133 -0.07 -6.29 -22.26
CA ARG A 133 0.54 -6.21 -23.61
C ARG A 133 0.68 -7.58 -24.26
N ILE A 134 0.96 -8.61 -23.48
CA ILE A 134 1.02 -9.99 -23.96
C ILE A 134 -0.34 -10.44 -24.45
N TYR A 135 -1.41 -10.16 -23.69
CA TYR A 135 -2.74 -10.54 -24.12
C TYR A 135 -3.25 -9.75 -25.32
N GLU A 136 -2.86 -8.48 -25.44
CA GLU A 136 -3.07 -7.71 -26.66
C GLU A 136 -2.36 -8.35 -27.86
N LEU A 137 -1.11 -8.80 -27.70
CA LEU A 137 -0.37 -9.52 -28.73
C LEU A 137 -1.03 -10.86 -29.08
N CYS A 138 -1.39 -11.68 -28.08
CA CYS A 138 -2.10 -12.94 -28.28
C CYS A 138 -3.38 -12.74 -29.11
N ALA A 139 -4.16 -11.70 -28.81
CA ALA A 139 -5.37 -11.35 -29.53
C ALA A 139 -5.10 -10.90 -30.98
N GLN A 140 -3.93 -10.33 -31.27
CA GLN A 140 -3.51 -9.94 -32.61
C GLN A 140 -2.99 -11.13 -33.43
N THR A 141 -2.27 -12.05 -32.79
CA THR A 141 -1.63 -13.19 -33.44
C THR A 141 -2.60 -14.33 -33.77
N THR A 142 -3.62 -14.54 -32.94
CA THR A 142 -4.56 -15.65 -33.14
C THR A 142 -5.55 -15.43 -34.30
N ASN A 143 -5.82 -16.51 -35.04
CA ASN A 143 -6.86 -16.54 -36.07
C ASN A 143 -8.22 -16.98 -35.52
N ASP A 144 -8.24 -17.74 -34.43
CA ASP A 144 -9.48 -18.18 -33.79
C ASP A 144 -10.20 -17.02 -33.08
N MET A 145 -11.50 -16.89 -33.35
CA MET A 145 -12.31 -15.78 -32.83
C MET A 145 -12.61 -15.92 -31.33
N ASN A 146 -12.65 -17.14 -30.79
CA ASN A 146 -12.91 -17.37 -29.37
C ASN A 146 -11.65 -17.05 -28.54
N LEU A 147 -10.49 -17.51 -28.99
CA LEU A 147 -9.19 -17.18 -28.39
C LEU A 147 -8.94 -15.67 -28.45
N LYS A 148 -9.21 -15.03 -29.59
CA LYS A 148 -9.11 -13.56 -29.74
C LYS A 148 -9.95 -12.82 -28.70
N ARG A 149 -11.20 -13.26 -28.50
CA ARG A 149 -12.10 -12.65 -27.51
C ARG A 149 -11.62 -12.88 -26.09
N LEU A 150 -11.17 -14.10 -25.77
CA LEU A 150 -10.63 -14.42 -24.45
C LEU A 150 -9.37 -13.60 -24.14
N CYS A 151 -8.43 -13.50 -25.08
CA CYS A 151 -7.22 -12.68 -24.87
C CYS A 151 -7.56 -11.19 -24.67
N ARG A 152 -8.52 -10.63 -25.41
CA ARG A 152 -8.98 -9.24 -25.14
C ARG A 152 -9.61 -9.07 -23.77
N TYR A 153 -10.38 -10.06 -23.33
CA TYR A 153 -10.94 -10.07 -21.99
C TYR A 153 -9.82 -10.10 -20.94
N LEU A 154 -8.86 -11.03 -21.05
CA LEU A 154 -7.73 -11.14 -20.13
C LEU A 154 -6.90 -9.84 -20.09
N ALA A 155 -6.60 -9.22 -21.24
CA ALA A 155 -5.92 -7.92 -21.27
C ALA A 155 -6.64 -6.82 -20.45
N ALA A 156 -7.98 -6.81 -20.49
CA ALA A 156 -8.76 -5.86 -19.70
C ALA A 156 -8.73 -6.19 -18.19
N GLU A 157 -8.69 -7.48 -17.83
CA GLU A 157 -8.56 -7.90 -16.43
C GLU A 157 -7.18 -7.53 -15.86
N GLU A 158 -6.09 -7.66 -16.61
CA GLU A 158 -4.76 -7.20 -16.16
C GLU A 158 -4.71 -5.68 -15.91
N MET A 159 -5.47 -4.92 -16.71
CA MET A 159 -5.64 -3.48 -16.46
C MET A 159 -6.39 -3.24 -15.14
N ASN A 160 -7.42 -4.04 -14.85
CA ASN A 160 -8.16 -3.97 -13.59
C ASN A 160 -7.28 -4.35 -12.39
N HIS A 161 -6.42 -5.37 -12.52
CA HIS A 161 -5.43 -5.76 -11.52
C HIS A 161 -4.46 -4.62 -11.23
N ARG A 162 -3.84 -4.06 -12.28
CA ARG A 162 -2.96 -2.88 -12.18
C ARG A 162 -3.64 -1.72 -11.45
N ASP A 163 -4.88 -1.40 -11.80
CA ASP A 163 -5.63 -0.30 -11.20
C ASP A 163 -5.96 -0.55 -9.72
N ALA A 164 -6.27 -1.80 -9.35
CA ALA A 164 -6.47 -2.20 -7.96
C ALA A 164 -5.19 -2.00 -7.14
N ILE A 165 -4.05 -2.41 -7.68
CA ILE A 165 -2.71 -2.25 -7.08
C ILE A 165 -2.38 -0.75 -6.92
N MET A 166 -2.60 0.04 -7.96
CA MET A 166 -2.40 1.50 -7.94
C MET A 166 -3.28 2.20 -6.91
N LYS A 167 -4.55 1.79 -6.78
CA LYS A 167 -5.50 2.39 -5.82
C LYS A 167 -4.98 2.29 -4.39
N VAL A 168 -4.29 1.21 -4.04
CA VAL A 168 -3.68 1.11 -2.71
C VAL A 168 -2.43 1.96 -2.61
N LEU A 169 -1.56 1.95 -3.61
CA LEU A 169 -0.35 2.79 -3.62
C LEU A 169 -0.63 4.29 -3.48
N ARG A 170 -1.75 4.77 -4.03
CA ARG A 170 -2.20 6.18 -3.90
C ARG A 170 -2.53 6.57 -2.46
N ARG A 171 -2.84 5.61 -1.58
CA ARG A 171 -3.08 5.86 -0.16
C ARG A 171 -1.77 6.02 0.63
N TRP A 172 -0.64 5.68 0.04
CA TRP A 172 0.66 5.76 0.69
C TRP A 172 1.36 7.06 0.31
N LEU A 173 2.16 7.60 1.24
CA LEU A 173 2.93 8.82 1.02
C LEU A 173 3.88 8.67 -0.17
N PRO A 174 3.90 9.62 -1.12
CA PRO A 174 4.80 9.57 -2.26
C PRO A 174 6.25 9.37 -1.81
N ARG A 175 6.96 8.46 -2.45
CA ARG A 175 8.39 8.22 -2.25
C ARG A 175 9.04 8.23 -3.62
N LYS A 176 10.27 8.76 -3.69
CA LYS A 176 11.08 8.66 -4.89
C LYS A 176 11.25 7.17 -5.25
N GLN A 177 10.91 6.81 -6.48
CA GLN A 177 11.13 5.44 -6.97
C GLN A 177 12.62 5.09 -6.82
N THR A 178 12.88 3.90 -6.31
CA THR A 178 14.23 3.34 -6.20
C THR A 178 14.51 2.46 -7.42
N ASN A 179 15.79 2.19 -7.68
CA ASN A 179 16.19 1.25 -8.73
C ASN A 179 15.79 -0.22 -8.38
N GLN A 180 15.22 -0.47 -7.20
CA GLN A 180 14.82 -1.80 -6.74
C GLN A 180 13.59 -2.32 -7.48
N VAL A 181 12.76 -1.44 -8.05
CA VAL A 181 11.56 -1.85 -8.80
C VAL A 181 11.93 -2.74 -9.98
N ASP A 182 12.93 -2.36 -10.78
CA ASP A 182 13.35 -3.17 -11.93
C ASP A 182 13.98 -4.49 -11.50
N MET A 183 14.75 -4.48 -10.40
CA MET A 183 15.28 -5.70 -9.78
C MET A 183 14.16 -6.67 -9.39
N TYR A 184 13.06 -6.19 -8.80
CA TYR A 184 11.93 -7.04 -8.44
C TYR A 184 11.15 -7.57 -9.64
N VAL A 185 11.03 -6.78 -10.71
CA VAL A 185 10.46 -7.27 -11.98
C VAL A 185 11.35 -8.36 -12.58
N HIS A 186 12.67 -8.17 -12.61
CA HIS A 186 13.61 -9.18 -13.08
C HIS A 186 13.54 -10.45 -12.25
N MET A 187 13.49 -10.33 -10.91
CA MET A 187 13.28 -11.48 -10.02
C MET A 187 11.98 -12.22 -10.34
N ALA A 188 10.87 -11.52 -10.52
CA ALA A 188 9.59 -12.14 -10.86
C ALA A 188 9.73 -12.94 -12.16
N THR A 189 10.38 -12.37 -13.17
CA THR A 189 10.66 -13.04 -14.43
C THR A 189 11.58 -14.26 -14.29
N ASP A 190 12.70 -14.14 -13.58
CA ASP A 190 13.72 -15.18 -13.51
C ASP A 190 13.32 -16.33 -12.56
N THR A 191 12.69 -15.99 -11.43
CA THR A 191 12.36 -16.96 -10.36
C THR A 191 11.04 -17.67 -10.64
N PHE A 192 10.03 -16.94 -11.11
CA PHE A 192 8.69 -17.48 -11.36
C PHE A 192 8.48 -17.86 -12.82
N ASN A 193 9.49 -17.67 -13.68
CA ASN A 193 9.40 -17.84 -15.14
C ASN A 193 8.32 -16.95 -15.79
N ILE A 194 7.98 -15.81 -15.18
CA ILE A 194 7.02 -14.87 -15.76
C ILE A 194 7.66 -14.20 -16.97
N PHE A 195 7.05 -14.32 -18.16
CA PHE A 195 7.54 -13.73 -19.42
C PHE A 195 8.87 -14.30 -19.94
N LYS A 196 9.28 -15.49 -19.51
CA LYS A 196 10.61 -16.05 -19.84
C LYS A 196 10.89 -16.20 -21.32
N GLU A 197 9.88 -16.54 -22.11
CA GLU A 197 9.98 -16.64 -23.57
C GLU A 197 8.98 -15.67 -24.21
N PRO A 198 9.38 -14.85 -25.19
CA PRO A 198 8.43 -14.06 -25.94
C PRO A 198 7.59 -15.00 -26.81
N LEU A 199 6.28 -14.73 -26.90
CA LEU A 199 5.40 -15.46 -27.82
C LEU A 199 5.82 -15.15 -29.28
N PRO A 200 6.25 -16.13 -30.09
CA PRO A 200 6.59 -15.87 -31.48
C PRO A 200 5.37 -15.37 -32.27
N GLU A 201 5.56 -14.41 -33.19
CA GLU A 201 4.49 -13.89 -34.05
C GLU A 201 3.84 -14.97 -34.93
N SER A 202 4.53 -16.09 -35.18
CA SER A 202 4.03 -17.25 -35.95
C SER A 202 3.50 -18.38 -35.07
N SER A 203 3.08 -18.08 -33.84
CA SER A 203 2.56 -19.07 -32.91
C SER A 203 1.21 -19.62 -33.35
N THR A 204 1.04 -20.94 -33.22
CA THR A 204 -0.27 -21.58 -33.39
C THR A 204 -1.16 -21.28 -32.18
N ASP A 205 -2.49 -21.33 -32.36
CA ASP A 205 -3.44 -21.09 -31.27
C ASP A 205 -3.18 -21.99 -30.05
N GLN A 206 -2.82 -23.27 -30.27
CA GLN A 206 -2.43 -24.20 -29.21
C GLN A 206 -1.20 -23.73 -28.42
N LYS A 207 -0.20 -23.14 -29.10
CA LYS A 207 0.99 -22.56 -28.46
C LYS A 207 0.63 -21.30 -27.69
N ILE A 208 -0.24 -20.44 -28.23
CA ILE A 208 -0.73 -19.24 -27.55
C ILE A 208 -1.46 -19.62 -26.24
N ILE A 209 -2.36 -20.60 -26.29
CA ILE A 209 -3.09 -21.07 -25.09
C ILE A 209 -2.12 -21.67 -24.06
N THR A 210 -1.17 -22.48 -24.51
CA THR A 210 -0.17 -23.08 -23.60
C THR A 210 0.70 -22.01 -22.94
N TYR A 211 1.10 -21.00 -23.71
CA TYR A 211 1.85 -19.86 -23.21
C TYR A 211 1.07 -19.06 -22.17
N ALA A 212 -0.19 -18.70 -22.47
CA ALA A 212 -1.08 -18.00 -21.54
C ALA A 212 -1.27 -18.80 -20.24
N LEU A 213 -1.50 -20.12 -20.33
CA LEU A 213 -1.62 -20.98 -19.14
C LEU A 213 -0.35 -20.96 -18.29
N GLN A 214 0.83 -21.05 -18.89
CA GLN A 214 2.09 -20.97 -18.14
C GLN A 214 2.25 -19.62 -17.46
N HIS A 215 1.87 -18.54 -18.15
CA HIS A 215 1.92 -17.19 -17.61
C HIS A 215 1.00 -17.02 -16.40
N GLU A 216 -0.27 -17.39 -16.52
CA GLU A 216 -1.25 -17.28 -15.43
C GLU A 216 -0.87 -18.10 -14.20
N ASN A 217 -0.37 -19.33 -14.40
CA ASN A 217 0.12 -20.15 -13.29
C ASN A 217 1.30 -19.47 -12.57
N ALA A 218 2.23 -18.89 -13.33
CA ALA A 218 3.37 -18.17 -12.76
C ALA A 218 2.94 -16.90 -12.00
N MET A 219 1.95 -16.17 -12.51
CA MET A 219 1.35 -14.99 -11.86
C MET A 219 0.66 -15.37 -10.54
N ALA A 220 -0.18 -16.40 -10.56
CA ALA A 220 -0.85 -16.90 -9.36
C ALA A 220 0.15 -17.37 -8.29
N ASP A 221 1.21 -18.07 -8.69
CA ASP A 221 2.27 -18.51 -7.79
C ASP A 221 3.07 -17.33 -7.22
N PHE A 222 3.40 -16.33 -8.05
CA PHE A 222 4.08 -15.11 -7.62
C PHE A 222 3.28 -14.37 -6.57
N TYR A 223 1.99 -14.13 -6.81
CA TYR A 223 1.15 -13.42 -5.85
C TYR A 223 0.89 -14.20 -4.57
N ARG A 224 0.81 -15.54 -4.65
CA ARG A 224 0.76 -16.38 -3.45
C ARG A 224 2.03 -16.25 -2.60
N GLU A 225 3.21 -16.36 -3.21
CA GLU A 225 4.47 -16.20 -2.46
C GLU A 225 4.58 -14.79 -1.86
N LEU A 226 4.17 -13.75 -2.59
CA LEU A 226 4.12 -12.39 -2.04
C LEU A 226 3.13 -12.26 -0.87
N ALA A 227 1.97 -12.94 -0.93
CA ALA A 227 1.02 -12.96 0.17
C ALA A 227 1.60 -13.62 1.44
N ASP A 228 2.37 -14.70 1.27
CA ASP A 228 3.01 -15.44 2.36
C ASP A 228 4.19 -14.67 3.00
N LEU A 229 4.83 -13.79 2.23
CA LEU A 229 5.89 -12.89 2.72
C LEU A 229 5.39 -11.73 3.57
N PHE A 230 4.19 -11.23 3.25
CA PHE A 230 3.68 -9.96 3.77
C PHE A 230 2.24 -10.10 4.32
N PRO A 231 2.02 -11.02 5.28
CA PRO A 231 0.68 -11.48 5.62
C PRO A 231 -0.23 -10.36 6.14
N ASP A 232 0.27 -9.31 6.79
CA ASP A 232 -0.60 -8.27 7.36
C ASP A 232 -0.77 -7.06 6.44
N GLU A 233 0.24 -6.78 5.62
CA GLU A 233 0.24 -5.67 4.68
C GLU A 233 -0.51 -6.02 3.39
N TRP A 234 -0.38 -7.25 2.89
CA TRP A 234 -1.05 -7.72 1.68
C TRP A 234 -2.50 -8.15 1.91
N LYS A 235 -2.86 -8.64 3.11
CA LYS A 235 -4.28 -8.87 3.49
C LYS A 235 -5.12 -7.60 3.30
N ARG A 236 -4.55 -6.41 3.52
CA ARG A 236 -5.24 -5.12 3.32
C ARG A 236 -5.48 -4.74 1.86
N MET A 237 -4.75 -5.38 0.93
CA MET A 237 -4.91 -5.16 -0.50
C MET A 237 -5.86 -6.15 -1.17
N ASN A 238 -6.39 -7.09 -0.38
CA ASN A 238 -7.18 -8.19 -0.90
C ASN A 238 -6.42 -8.96 -1.99
N ILE A 239 -5.12 -9.23 -1.81
CA ILE A 239 -4.35 -9.97 -2.83
C ILE A 239 -4.99 -11.32 -3.19
N ASN A 240 -5.65 -11.94 -2.22
CA ASN A 240 -6.38 -13.18 -2.42
C ASN A 240 -7.43 -13.06 -3.53
N TRP A 241 -7.96 -11.85 -3.78
CA TRP A 241 -8.80 -11.58 -4.94
C TRP A 241 -8.02 -11.69 -6.25
N ILE A 242 -6.86 -11.05 -6.39
CA ILE A 242 -6.02 -11.19 -7.61
C ILE A 242 -5.66 -12.67 -7.83
N ILE A 243 -5.21 -13.38 -6.78
CA ILE A 243 -4.91 -14.82 -6.87
C ILE A 243 -6.12 -15.64 -7.32
N ALA A 244 -7.33 -15.26 -6.89
CA ALA A 244 -8.56 -15.93 -7.31
C ALA A 244 -8.92 -15.61 -8.78
N GLU A 245 -8.72 -14.37 -9.23
CA GLU A 245 -8.90 -13.99 -10.63
C GLU A 245 -7.92 -14.73 -11.55
N GLU A 246 -6.62 -14.81 -11.22
CA GLU A 246 -5.67 -15.57 -12.04
C GLU A 246 -6.06 -17.06 -12.15
N ARG A 247 -6.61 -17.64 -11.08
CA ARG A 247 -7.14 -19.01 -11.13
C ARG A 247 -8.36 -19.13 -12.03
N SER A 248 -9.26 -18.15 -12.01
CA SER A 248 -10.39 -18.06 -12.93
C SER A 248 -9.91 -17.93 -14.39
N HIS A 249 -8.83 -17.17 -14.64
CA HIS A 249 -8.20 -17.09 -15.96
C HIS A 249 -7.68 -18.46 -16.43
N ILE A 250 -6.98 -19.19 -15.56
CA ILE A 250 -6.49 -20.56 -15.83
C ILE A 250 -7.65 -21.49 -16.19
N GLU A 251 -8.77 -21.42 -15.48
CA GLU A 251 -9.95 -22.25 -15.75
C GLU A 251 -10.53 -21.97 -17.14
N LYS A 252 -10.70 -20.69 -17.50
CA LYS A 252 -11.19 -20.26 -18.83
C LYS A 252 -10.26 -20.70 -19.96
N LEU A 253 -8.95 -20.58 -19.77
CA LEU A 253 -7.95 -21.04 -20.74
C LEU A 253 -7.98 -22.57 -20.90
N ASN A 254 -8.14 -23.32 -19.81
CA ASN A 254 -8.26 -24.77 -19.86
C ASN A 254 -9.55 -25.23 -20.55
N GLU A 255 -10.66 -24.52 -20.35
CA GLU A 255 -11.90 -24.76 -21.09
C GLU A 255 -11.69 -24.58 -22.59
N LEU A 256 -11.10 -23.47 -23.00
CA LEU A 256 -10.79 -23.23 -24.40
C LEU A 256 -9.85 -24.30 -24.97
N LYS A 257 -8.80 -24.68 -24.23
CA LYS A 257 -7.87 -25.74 -24.63
C LYS A 257 -8.55 -27.08 -24.89
N ARG A 258 -9.56 -27.45 -24.07
CA ARG A 258 -10.35 -28.67 -24.27
C ARG A 258 -11.11 -28.62 -25.59
N ASN A 259 -11.71 -27.48 -25.92
CA ASN A 259 -12.45 -27.30 -27.18
C ASN A 259 -11.55 -27.42 -28.42
N PHE A 260 -10.29 -26.98 -28.33
CA PHE A 260 -9.30 -27.18 -29.40
C PHE A 260 -8.82 -28.64 -29.54
N SER A 261 -8.90 -29.41 -28.46
CA SER A 261 -8.43 -30.80 -28.43
C SER A 261 -9.52 -31.81 -28.81
N ASP A 262 -10.79 -31.38 -28.85
CA ASP A 262 -11.92 -32.20 -29.27
C ASP A 262 -12.06 -32.22 -30.81
N PRO A 263 -11.87 -33.37 -31.48
CA PRO A 263 -12.00 -33.49 -32.93
C PRO A 263 -13.38 -33.07 -33.47
N HIS A 264 -14.45 -33.16 -32.66
CA HIS A 264 -15.79 -32.79 -33.09
C HIS A 264 -16.00 -31.27 -33.20
N TYR A 265 -15.19 -30.47 -32.49
CA TYR A 265 -15.27 -29.01 -32.52
C TYR A 265 -14.62 -28.39 -33.77
N ALA A 266 -13.67 -29.10 -34.40
CA ALA A 266 -12.92 -28.61 -35.57
C ALA A 266 -13.79 -28.42 -36.84
N HIS A 267 -15.04 -28.88 -36.84
CA HIS A 267 -15.93 -28.83 -38.01
C HIS A 267 -17.11 -27.85 -37.88
N THR A 268 -17.21 -27.08 -36.78
CA THR A 268 -18.34 -26.15 -36.54
C THR A 268 -17.96 -24.66 -36.61
N LEU A 269 -16.75 -24.35 -37.05
CA LEU A 269 -16.25 -22.99 -37.33
C LEU A 269 -15.95 -22.85 -38.82
#